data_AF-A0A2V9WLE9-F1
#
_entry.id   AF-A0A2V9WLE9-F1
#
_cell.length_a   1.000
_cell.length_b   1.000
_cell.length_c   1.000
_cell.angle_alpha   90.00
_cell.angle_beta   90.00
_cell.angle_gamma   90.00
#
_symmetry.space_group_name_H-M   'P 1'
#
loop_
_entity.id
_entity.type
_entity.pdbx_description
1 polymer ?
#
loop_
_entity_poly.entity_id
_entity_poly.type
_entity_poly.pdbx_seq_one_letter_code
_entity_poly.pdbx_strand_id
1 'polypeptide(L)'
;MIERNPEEAGMDLKTLLDTPPWDWPPDAGMMLWRILTDQRATASDRLVAAELAGDFTVINDDLADALLTIASSADEPEQLRARAAISLGPVLEQADTDGFEDPDDVPITERTFRNIQESLEKLYLGNSTPKEVRRRSLEASVRAPQLWHQGAIRHAYSSGDQEWMLTAVFSMRWVRGFDDQILLALKSGDPEMKFQAVIAAGNWELDAAWSSIIALLNDAHSPKPLLLAAIGAVGSIRPAEAREVLVDLADSDDEEIAEAVDEALAPADIASDEENGDEEQWVN
;
A
#
# COMPACT_ATOMS: atom_id res chain seq x y z
N MET A 1 28.83 -15.57 37.34
CA MET A 1 28.21 -14.48 36.56
C MET A 1 28.80 -14.60 35.18
N ILE A 2 28.03 -15.11 34.22
CA ILE A 2 28.45 -15.17 32.83
C ILE A 2 28.11 -13.79 32.26
N GLU A 3 29.14 -13.01 31.94
CA GLU A 3 29.00 -11.76 31.19
C GLU A 3 28.39 -12.12 29.83
N ARG A 4 27.21 -11.58 29.53
CA ARG A 4 26.62 -11.67 28.19
C ARG A 4 27.48 -10.84 27.23
N ASN A 5 27.77 -11.44 26.08
CA ASN A 5 28.49 -10.82 24.98
C ASN A 5 27.68 -9.60 24.46
N PRO A 6 28.27 -8.41 24.26
CA PRO A 6 27.52 -7.22 23.81
C PRO A 6 26.93 -7.35 22.39
N GLU A 7 27.30 -8.38 21.63
CA GLU A 7 26.78 -8.68 20.29
C GLU A 7 25.47 -9.51 20.29
N GLU A 8 24.97 -9.92 21.46
CA GLU A 8 23.63 -10.55 21.62
C GLU A 8 22.55 -9.54 22.06
N ALA A 9 22.81 -8.24 21.90
CA ALA A 9 21.78 -7.22 22.07
C ALA A 9 20.92 -7.18 20.80
N GLY A 10 19.95 -8.11 20.70
CA GLY A 10 18.93 -8.07 19.66
C GLY A 10 18.31 -6.67 19.59
N MET A 11 18.14 -6.18 18.36
CA MET A 11 17.61 -4.85 18.08
C MET A 11 16.24 -4.66 18.77
N ASP A 12 16.02 -3.52 19.44
CA ASP A 12 14.71 -3.24 20.05
C ASP A 12 13.69 -2.74 19.01
N LEU A 13 12.39 -2.76 19.35
CA LEU A 13 11.31 -2.35 18.43
C LEU A 13 11.50 -0.94 17.88
N LYS A 14 12.04 -0.02 18.69
CA LYS A 14 12.25 1.35 18.27
C LYS A 14 13.34 1.41 17.20
N THR A 15 14.42 0.68 17.42
CA THR A 15 15.53 0.61 16.47
C THR A 15 15.10 -0.05 15.16
N LEU A 16 14.25 -1.09 15.19
CA LEU A 16 13.64 -1.65 13.97
C LEU A 16 12.82 -0.61 13.21
N LEU A 17 12.04 0.21 13.91
CA LEU A 17 11.22 1.26 13.29
C LEU A 17 12.05 2.32 12.55
N ASP A 18 13.22 2.63 13.09
CA ASP A 18 14.15 3.63 12.54
C ASP A 18 15.15 3.02 11.53
N THR A 19 15.08 1.71 11.29
CA THR A 19 15.97 0.97 10.38
C THR A 19 15.20 0.51 9.15
N PRO A 20 15.72 0.70 7.92
CA PRO A 20 15.09 0.15 6.74
C PRO A 20 14.91 -1.37 6.82
N PRO A 21 13.81 -1.95 6.32
CA PRO A 21 13.51 -3.37 6.51
C PRO A 21 14.60 -4.33 5.99
N TRP A 22 15.30 -3.99 4.91
CA TRP A 22 16.40 -4.79 4.36
C TRP A 22 17.65 -4.84 5.25
N ASP A 23 17.77 -3.93 6.22
CA ASP A 23 18.86 -3.89 7.20
C ASP A 23 18.45 -4.53 8.55
N TRP A 24 17.24 -5.10 8.64
CA TRP A 24 16.77 -5.76 9.85
C TRP A 24 17.56 -7.06 10.14
N PRO A 25 17.73 -7.42 11.43
CA PRO A 25 18.41 -8.66 11.78
C PRO A 25 17.60 -9.89 11.31
N PRO A 26 18.26 -11.02 10.99
CA PRO A 26 17.57 -12.22 10.48
C PRO A 26 16.50 -12.81 11.41
N ASP A 27 16.54 -12.50 12.71
CA ASP A 27 15.57 -12.95 13.71
C ASP A 27 14.44 -11.94 13.99
N ALA A 28 14.37 -10.82 13.25
CA ALA A 28 13.35 -9.78 13.41
C ALA A 28 11.92 -10.34 13.37
N GLY A 29 11.60 -11.20 12.40
CA GLY A 29 10.28 -11.83 12.30
C GLY A 29 9.90 -12.66 13.54
N MET A 30 10.86 -13.39 14.12
CA MET A 30 10.65 -14.16 15.36
C MET A 30 10.43 -13.24 16.57
N MET A 31 11.16 -12.13 16.63
CA MET A 31 10.98 -11.13 17.68
C MET A 31 9.59 -10.49 17.62
N LEU A 32 9.15 -10.07 16.42
CA LEU A 32 7.82 -9.50 16.19
C LEU A 32 6.72 -10.49 16.57
N TRP A 33 6.84 -11.76 16.15
CA TRP A 33 5.90 -12.81 16.50
C TRP A 33 5.78 -13.00 18.02
N ARG A 34 6.90 -13.00 18.75
CA ARG A 34 6.90 -13.11 20.23
C ARG A 34 6.18 -11.97 20.90
N ILE A 35 6.36 -10.74 20.41
CA ILE A 35 5.69 -9.55 20.96
C ILE A 35 4.19 -9.62 20.67
N LEU A 36 3.80 -9.97 19.45
CA LEU A 36 2.39 -10.07 19.03
C LEU A 36 1.59 -11.07 19.87
N THR A 37 2.21 -12.22 20.17
CA THR A 37 1.58 -13.34 20.88
C THR A 37 1.70 -13.24 22.41
N ASP A 38 2.54 -12.35 22.95
CA ASP A 38 2.66 -12.13 24.39
C ASP A 38 1.57 -11.16 24.89
N GLN A 39 0.55 -11.70 25.57
CA GLN A 39 -0.50 -10.91 26.21
C GLN A 39 0.00 -9.97 27.32
N ARG A 40 1.23 -10.14 27.79
CA ARG A 40 1.86 -9.26 28.78
C ARG A 40 2.63 -8.11 28.16
N ALA A 41 2.91 -8.17 26.86
CA ALA A 41 3.55 -7.07 26.14
C ALA A 41 2.65 -5.83 26.19
N THR A 42 3.26 -4.64 26.15
CA THR A 42 2.49 -3.41 26.22
C THR A 42 1.64 -3.24 24.95
N ALA A 43 0.49 -2.59 25.07
CA ALA A 43 -0.37 -2.32 23.91
C ALA A 43 0.37 -1.53 22.81
N SER A 44 1.28 -0.63 23.20
CA SER A 44 2.12 0.14 22.27
C SER A 44 3.10 -0.76 21.52
N ASP A 45 3.79 -1.67 22.23
CA ASP A 45 4.74 -2.59 21.60
C ASP A 45 4.04 -3.54 20.64
N ARG A 46 2.87 -4.06 21.02
CA ARG A 46 2.06 -4.93 20.15
C ARG A 46 1.53 -4.20 18.93
N LEU A 47 1.16 -2.91 19.06
CA LEU A 47 0.75 -2.08 17.93
C LEU A 47 1.87 -1.88 16.92
N VAL A 48 3.07 -1.54 17.42
CA VAL A 48 4.27 -1.40 16.58
C VAL A 48 4.63 -2.74 15.93
N ALA A 49 4.63 -3.82 16.70
CA ALA A 49 4.93 -5.14 16.15
C ALA A 49 3.92 -5.56 15.07
N ALA A 50 2.63 -5.20 15.23
CA ALA A 50 1.62 -5.48 14.22
C ALA A 50 1.83 -4.68 12.94
N GLU A 51 2.35 -3.45 13.03
CA GLU A 51 2.74 -2.65 11.86
C GLU A 51 3.92 -3.28 11.12
N LEU A 52 5.02 -3.57 11.82
CA LEU A 52 6.25 -4.09 11.22
C LEU A 52 6.10 -5.54 10.70
N ALA A 53 5.23 -6.35 11.31
CA ALA A 53 5.03 -7.74 10.91
C ALA A 53 4.43 -7.91 9.51
N GLY A 54 3.81 -6.86 8.95
CA GLY A 54 3.29 -6.88 7.58
C GLY A 54 4.33 -6.63 6.50
N ASP A 55 5.58 -6.34 6.88
CA ASP A 55 6.65 -6.06 5.94
C ASP A 55 7.12 -7.33 5.22
N PHE A 56 7.38 -7.21 3.91
CA PHE A 56 7.77 -8.33 3.05
C PHE A 56 9.04 -9.03 3.52
N THR A 57 9.97 -8.31 4.15
CA THR A 57 11.23 -8.87 4.64
C THR A 57 11.07 -9.89 5.76
N VAL A 58 9.93 -9.89 6.46
CA VAL A 58 9.71 -10.73 7.64
C VAL A 58 8.42 -11.53 7.61
N ILE A 59 7.38 -11.06 6.92
CA ILE A 59 6.07 -11.71 6.88
C ILE A 59 6.23 -13.17 6.42
N ASN A 60 5.46 -14.05 7.06
CA ASN A 60 5.40 -15.46 6.72
C ASN A 60 4.07 -16.04 7.24
N ASP A 61 3.85 -17.34 7.05
CA ASP A 61 2.64 -18.03 7.51
C ASP A 61 2.34 -17.81 9.02
N ASP A 62 3.37 -17.83 9.88
CA ASP A 62 3.21 -17.72 11.34
C ASP A 62 2.84 -16.29 11.76
N LEU A 63 3.46 -15.27 11.14
CA LEU A 63 3.12 -13.87 11.39
C LEU A 63 1.74 -13.51 10.81
N ALA A 64 1.41 -14.02 9.63
CA ALA A 64 0.09 -13.85 9.04
C ALA A 64 -1.00 -14.45 9.94
N ASP A 65 -0.79 -15.65 10.48
CA ASP A 65 -1.71 -16.29 11.42
C ASP A 65 -1.83 -15.50 12.74
N ALA A 66 -0.72 -14.98 13.27
CA ALA A 66 -0.73 -14.12 14.45
C ALA A 66 -1.53 -12.83 14.23
N LEU A 67 -1.33 -12.15 13.10
CA LEU A 67 -2.07 -10.94 12.72
C LEU A 67 -3.57 -11.24 12.54
N LEU A 68 -3.92 -12.34 11.87
CA LEU A 68 -5.31 -12.76 11.70
C LEU A 68 -5.99 -13.09 13.03
N THR A 69 -5.28 -13.79 13.93
CA THR A 69 -5.76 -14.11 15.27
C THR A 69 -6.08 -12.84 16.04
N ILE A 70 -5.19 -11.85 16.00
CA ILE A 70 -5.38 -10.55 16.64
C ILE A 70 -6.59 -9.83 16.04
N ALA A 71 -6.65 -9.68 14.70
CA ALA A 71 -7.75 -8.97 14.03
C ALA A 71 -9.13 -9.58 14.36
N SER A 72 -9.18 -10.90 14.48
CA SER A 72 -10.39 -11.69 14.74
C SER A 72 -10.81 -11.74 16.21
N SER A 73 -9.91 -11.43 17.15
CA SER A 73 -10.17 -11.54 18.57
C SER A 73 -11.03 -10.39 19.09
N ALA A 74 -12.18 -10.70 19.70
CA ALA A 74 -13.03 -9.70 20.34
C ALA A 74 -12.44 -9.15 21.65
N ASP A 75 -11.46 -9.85 22.24
CA ASP A 75 -10.81 -9.48 23.49
C ASP A 75 -9.62 -8.52 23.27
N GLU A 76 -9.19 -8.34 22.03
CA GLU A 76 -8.10 -7.43 21.68
C GLU A 76 -8.59 -5.97 21.50
N PRO A 77 -7.77 -4.97 21.83
CA PRO A 77 -8.12 -3.56 21.61
C PRO A 77 -8.43 -3.26 20.15
N GLU A 78 -9.48 -2.46 19.88
CA GLU A 78 -9.91 -2.09 18.52
C GLU A 78 -8.76 -1.62 17.63
N GLN A 79 -7.89 -0.74 18.16
CA GLN A 79 -6.75 -0.20 17.41
C GLN A 79 -5.75 -1.29 16.99
N LEU A 80 -5.48 -2.26 17.87
CA LEU A 80 -4.57 -3.37 17.59
C LEU A 80 -5.17 -4.32 16.54
N ARG A 81 -6.47 -4.59 16.65
CA ARG A 81 -7.21 -5.38 15.66
C ARG A 81 -7.20 -4.73 14.29
N ALA A 82 -7.46 -3.43 14.23
CA ALA A 82 -7.46 -2.66 13.00
C ALA A 82 -6.06 -2.60 12.37
N ARG A 83 -5.02 -2.38 13.18
CA ARG A 83 -3.63 -2.42 12.73
C ARG A 83 -3.29 -3.80 12.15
N ALA A 84 -3.61 -4.88 12.86
CA ALA A 84 -3.32 -6.23 12.38
C ALA A 84 -4.05 -6.55 11.06
N ALA A 85 -5.29 -6.06 10.90
CA ALA A 85 -6.04 -6.23 9.66
C ALA A 85 -5.37 -5.52 8.47
N ILE A 86 -4.95 -4.25 8.61
CA ILE A 86 -4.33 -3.50 7.50
C ILE A 86 -2.94 -4.03 7.13
N SER A 87 -2.18 -4.52 8.11
CA SER A 87 -0.83 -5.07 7.89
C SER A 87 -0.82 -6.34 7.03
N LEU A 88 -1.96 -7.01 6.85
CA LEU A 88 -2.09 -8.15 5.93
C LEU A 88 -2.24 -7.72 4.46
N GLY A 89 -2.43 -6.43 4.19
CA GLY A 89 -2.63 -5.92 2.84
C GLY A 89 -1.44 -6.17 1.89
N PRO A 90 -0.20 -5.79 2.24
CA PRO A 90 0.95 -5.95 1.34
C PRO A 90 1.18 -7.39 0.89
N VAL A 91 1.04 -8.37 1.78
CA VAL A 91 1.23 -9.78 1.41
C VAL A 91 0.10 -10.31 0.51
N LEU A 92 -1.13 -9.78 0.63
CA LEU A 92 -2.21 -10.10 -0.31
C LEU A 92 -1.93 -9.54 -1.71
N GLU A 93 -1.44 -8.30 -1.77
CA GLU A 93 -1.09 -7.61 -3.02
C GLU A 93 -0.04 -8.39 -3.81
N GLN A 94 1.05 -8.77 -3.13
CA GLN A 94 2.14 -9.52 -3.74
C GLN A 94 1.65 -10.88 -4.23
N ALA A 95 0.95 -11.62 -3.37
CA ALA A 95 0.49 -12.96 -3.69
C ALA A 95 -0.56 -13.00 -4.83
N ASP A 96 -1.37 -11.94 -4.97
CA ASP A 96 -2.29 -11.79 -6.10
C ASP A 96 -1.55 -11.48 -7.42
N THR A 97 -0.44 -10.75 -7.33
CA THR A 97 0.39 -10.36 -8.47
C THR A 97 1.27 -11.49 -8.98
N ASP A 98 2.01 -12.15 -8.09
CA ASP A 98 3.01 -13.18 -8.44
C ASP A 98 2.38 -14.57 -8.61
N GLY A 99 1.27 -14.82 -7.90
CA GLY A 99 0.66 -16.14 -7.83
C GLY A 99 1.45 -17.12 -6.94
N PHE A 100 1.23 -18.42 -7.16
CA PHE A 100 1.77 -19.50 -6.30
C PHE A 100 2.41 -20.62 -7.12
N GLU A 101 2.92 -20.29 -8.30
CA GLU A 101 3.58 -21.27 -9.18
C GLU A 101 4.95 -21.68 -8.64
N ASP A 102 5.73 -20.71 -8.15
CA ASP A 102 6.98 -20.93 -7.43
C ASP A 102 6.78 -20.57 -5.93
N PRO A 103 7.11 -21.48 -4.99
CA PRO A 103 7.05 -21.19 -3.56
C PRO A 103 8.02 -20.10 -3.08
N ASP A 104 9.05 -19.77 -3.87
CA ASP A 104 10.04 -18.73 -3.50
C ASP A 104 9.59 -17.31 -3.91
N ASP A 105 8.55 -17.18 -4.74
CA ASP A 105 8.03 -15.86 -5.18
C ASP A 105 7.22 -15.16 -4.08
N VAL A 106 6.54 -15.93 -3.23
CA VAL A 106 5.61 -15.39 -2.22
C VAL A 106 5.93 -15.91 -0.81
N PRO A 107 5.91 -15.04 0.21
CA PRO A 107 6.37 -15.39 1.55
C PRO A 107 5.34 -16.19 2.37
N ILE A 108 4.14 -16.44 1.82
CA ILE A 108 3.06 -17.19 2.47
C ILE A 108 2.53 -18.29 1.56
N THR A 109 1.93 -19.32 2.14
CA THR A 109 1.30 -20.38 1.35
C THR A 109 -0.04 -19.95 0.77
N GLU A 110 -0.44 -20.55 -0.36
CA GLU A 110 -1.76 -20.32 -0.99
C GLU A 110 -2.94 -20.58 -0.03
N ARG A 111 -2.73 -21.52 0.91
CA ARG A 111 -3.68 -21.78 2.00
C ARG A 111 -3.82 -20.57 2.93
N THR A 112 -2.70 -19.99 3.36
CA THR A 112 -2.70 -18.79 4.22
C THR A 112 -3.32 -17.60 3.50
N PHE A 113 -2.99 -17.39 2.23
CA PHE A 113 -3.59 -16.34 1.40
C PHE A 113 -5.12 -16.43 1.37
N ARG A 114 -5.68 -17.60 1.04
CA ARG A 114 -7.14 -17.83 1.07
C ARG A 114 -7.74 -17.61 2.45
N ASN A 115 -7.06 -18.06 3.51
CA ASN A 115 -7.51 -17.84 4.88
C ASN A 115 -7.56 -16.35 5.23
N ILE A 116 -6.59 -15.54 4.78
CA ILE A 116 -6.59 -14.09 4.97
C ILE A 116 -7.81 -13.50 4.25
N GLN A 117 -8.01 -13.79 2.97
CA GLN A 117 -9.12 -13.29 2.17
C GLN A 117 -10.48 -13.56 2.83
N GLU A 118 -10.74 -14.80 3.23
CA GLU A 118 -11.98 -15.19 3.89
C GLU A 118 -12.18 -14.49 5.25
N SER A 119 -11.10 -14.33 6.01
CA SER A 119 -11.17 -13.75 7.36
C SER A 119 -11.43 -12.24 7.31
N LEU A 120 -10.79 -11.52 6.39
CA LEU A 120 -11.02 -10.10 6.20
C LEU A 120 -12.44 -9.82 5.67
N GLU A 121 -12.98 -10.65 4.77
CA GLU A 121 -14.38 -10.54 4.35
C GLU A 121 -15.34 -10.74 5.53
N LYS A 122 -15.12 -11.78 6.34
CA LYS A 122 -15.92 -12.03 7.56
C LYS A 122 -15.86 -10.85 8.54
N LEU A 123 -14.68 -10.26 8.74
CA LEU A 123 -14.52 -9.08 9.58
C LEU A 123 -15.30 -7.88 9.04
N TYR A 124 -15.19 -7.60 7.74
CA TYR A 124 -15.92 -6.52 7.08
C TYR A 124 -17.45 -6.67 7.17
N LEU A 125 -17.97 -7.89 6.95
CA LEU A 125 -19.41 -8.20 6.99
C LEU A 125 -19.96 -8.30 8.42
N GLY A 126 -19.11 -8.51 9.42
CA GLY A 126 -19.51 -8.69 10.82
C GLY A 126 -20.13 -7.41 11.40
N ASN A 127 -21.43 -7.46 11.73
CA ASN A 127 -22.13 -6.32 12.34
C ASN A 127 -21.62 -5.97 13.75
N SER A 128 -21.03 -6.93 14.46
CA SER A 128 -20.39 -6.73 15.76
C SER A 128 -18.93 -6.31 15.65
N THR A 129 -18.36 -6.29 14.44
CA THR A 129 -17.00 -5.83 14.21
C THR A 129 -16.96 -4.30 14.32
N PRO A 130 -16.03 -3.73 15.13
CA PRO A 130 -15.89 -2.28 15.25
C PRO A 130 -15.65 -1.61 13.90
N LYS A 131 -16.09 -0.35 13.77
CA LYS A 131 -16.03 0.40 12.51
C LYS A 131 -14.62 0.43 11.94
N GLU A 132 -13.62 0.73 12.76
CA GLU A 132 -12.25 0.88 12.27
C GLU A 132 -11.66 -0.46 11.79
N VAL A 133 -11.95 -1.55 12.49
CA VAL A 133 -11.55 -2.90 12.05
C VAL A 133 -12.19 -3.24 10.70
N ARG A 134 -13.48 -2.95 10.50
CA ARG A 134 -14.16 -3.19 9.23
C ARG A 134 -13.54 -2.39 8.07
N ARG A 135 -13.19 -1.12 8.32
CA ARG A 135 -12.52 -0.27 7.33
C ARG A 135 -11.16 -0.84 6.93
N ARG A 136 -10.31 -1.15 7.92
CA ARG A 136 -8.98 -1.74 7.66
C ARG A 136 -9.04 -3.11 7.01
N SER A 137 -10.04 -3.93 7.35
CA SER A 137 -10.26 -5.20 6.65
C SER A 137 -10.61 -5.01 5.19
N LEU A 138 -11.46 -4.03 4.85
CA LEU A 138 -11.74 -3.71 3.45
C LEU A 138 -10.51 -3.17 2.73
N GLU A 139 -9.77 -2.24 3.33
CA GLU A 139 -8.56 -1.65 2.73
C GLU A 139 -7.44 -2.68 2.49
N ALA A 140 -7.27 -3.67 3.38
CA ALA A 140 -6.37 -4.78 3.13
C ALA A 140 -6.90 -5.72 2.04
N SER A 141 -8.18 -6.11 2.12
CA SER A 141 -8.72 -7.14 1.22
C SER A 141 -8.77 -6.70 -0.24
N VAL A 142 -9.02 -5.42 -0.52
CA VAL A 142 -9.09 -4.92 -1.90
C VAL A 142 -7.80 -5.06 -2.69
N ARG A 143 -6.65 -5.24 -2.01
CA ARG A 143 -5.35 -5.46 -2.66
C ARG A 143 -5.23 -6.83 -3.36
N ALA A 144 -6.14 -7.75 -3.05
CA ALA A 144 -6.38 -8.97 -3.82
C ALA A 144 -7.88 -9.02 -4.23
N PRO A 145 -8.27 -8.33 -5.33
CA PRO A 145 -9.66 -8.06 -5.65
C PRO A 145 -10.58 -9.29 -5.76
N GLN A 146 -11.74 -9.24 -5.09
CA GLN A 146 -12.81 -10.23 -5.13
C GLN A 146 -14.14 -9.60 -5.56
N LEU A 147 -15.08 -10.41 -6.04
CA LEU A 147 -16.37 -9.96 -6.60
C LEU A 147 -17.20 -9.07 -5.64
N TRP A 148 -17.08 -9.28 -4.33
CA TRP A 148 -17.85 -8.54 -3.33
C TRP A 148 -17.35 -7.11 -3.12
N HIS A 149 -16.09 -6.80 -3.48
CA HIS A 149 -15.49 -5.49 -3.21
C HIS A 149 -16.22 -4.34 -3.91
N GLN A 150 -16.65 -4.52 -5.16
CA GLN A 150 -17.38 -3.44 -5.86
C GLN A 150 -18.64 -3.00 -5.10
N GLY A 151 -19.39 -3.96 -4.54
CA GLY A 151 -20.57 -3.66 -3.73
C GLY A 151 -20.21 -2.95 -2.43
N ALA A 152 -19.15 -3.41 -1.76
CA ALA A 152 -18.63 -2.82 -0.53
C ALA A 152 -18.16 -1.36 -0.73
N ILE A 153 -17.38 -1.11 -1.77
CA ILE A 153 -16.86 0.22 -2.10
C ILE A 153 -18.00 1.18 -2.45
N ARG A 154 -18.98 0.76 -3.27
CA ARG A 154 -20.17 1.57 -3.58
C ARG A 154 -20.94 1.94 -2.32
N HIS A 155 -21.13 0.98 -1.41
CA HIS A 155 -21.82 1.22 -0.14
C HIS A 155 -21.04 2.18 0.76
N ALA A 156 -19.73 1.99 0.91
CA ALA A 156 -18.87 2.84 1.72
C ALA A 156 -18.86 4.30 1.20
N TYR A 157 -18.71 4.50 -0.11
CA TYR A 157 -18.72 5.83 -0.72
C TYR A 157 -20.08 6.53 -0.57
N SER A 158 -21.18 5.79 -0.74
CA SER A 158 -22.54 6.34 -0.67
C SER A 158 -23.03 6.58 0.77
N SER A 159 -22.25 6.21 1.78
CA SER A 159 -22.65 6.33 3.19
C SER A 159 -22.70 7.78 3.69
N GLY A 160 -21.97 8.69 3.05
CA GLY A 160 -21.79 10.09 3.48
C GLY A 160 -20.90 10.28 4.72
N ASP A 161 -20.48 9.17 5.35
CA ASP A 161 -19.52 9.17 6.44
C ASP A 161 -18.10 9.35 5.89
N GLN A 162 -17.40 10.40 6.32
CA GLN A 162 -16.11 10.80 5.72
C GLN A 162 -15.04 9.70 5.79
N GLU A 163 -15.02 8.95 6.89
CA GLU A 163 -14.11 7.84 7.11
C GLU A 163 -14.39 6.68 6.14
N TRP A 164 -15.67 6.33 5.95
CA TRP A 164 -16.07 5.32 4.96
C TRP A 164 -15.85 5.78 3.52
N MET A 165 -16.09 7.06 3.22
CA MET A 165 -15.80 7.63 1.91
C MET A 165 -14.30 7.56 1.62
N LEU A 166 -13.45 7.86 2.59
CA LEU A 166 -12.00 7.77 2.43
C LEU A 166 -11.56 6.33 2.18
N THR A 167 -12.05 5.36 2.97
CA THR A 167 -11.81 3.93 2.74
C THR A 167 -12.28 3.52 1.34
N ALA A 168 -13.41 4.04 0.86
CA ALA A 168 -13.88 3.75 -0.48
C ALA A 168 -12.93 4.29 -1.56
N VAL A 169 -12.46 5.54 -1.46
CA VAL A 169 -11.54 6.13 -2.43
C VAL A 169 -10.16 5.45 -2.39
N PHE A 170 -9.66 5.10 -1.20
CA PHE A 170 -8.49 4.23 -1.07
C PHE A 170 -8.69 2.93 -1.88
N SER A 171 -9.83 2.28 -1.69
CA SER A 171 -10.13 1.01 -2.36
C SER A 171 -10.29 1.13 -3.87
N MET A 172 -10.69 2.29 -4.38
CA MET A 172 -10.86 2.52 -5.82
C MET A 172 -9.55 2.40 -6.60
N ARG A 173 -8.39 2.52 -5.97
CA ARG A 173 -7.09 2.31 -6.65
C ARG A 173 -6.80 0.84 -7.02
N TRP A 174 -7.54 -0.09 -6.41
CA TRP A 174 -7.40 -1.54 -6.61
C TRP A 174 -8.56 -2.15 -7.39
N VAL A 175 -9.75 -1.54 -7.33
CA VAL A 175 -10.96 -2.07 -7.98
C VAL A 175 -11.50 -1.07 -8.99
N ARG A 176 -11.57 -1.48 -10.28
CA ARG A 176 -12.10 -0.66 -11.39
C ARG A 176 -13.62 -0.36 -11.25
N GLY A 177 -14.07 0.66 -11.98
CA GLY A 177 -15.48 0.98 -12.18
C GLY A 177 -16.00 2.15 -11.34
N PHE A 178 -15.12 3.08 -10.98
CA PHE A 178 -15.40 4.19 -10.06
C PHE A 178 -14.86 5.54 -10.57
N ASP A 179 -14.65 5.67 -11.88
CA ASP A 179 -13.96 6.80 -12.52
C ASP A 179 -14.60 8.14 -12.11
N ASP A 180 -15.94 8.24 -12.15
CA ASP A 180 -16.67 9.45 -11.72
C ASP A 180 -16.43 9.80 -10.25
N GLN A 181 -16.34 8.80 -9.37
CA GLN A 181 -16.11 9.00 -7.94
C GLN A 181 -14.67 9.42 -7.67
N ILE A 182 -13.70 8.87 -8.40
CA ILE A 182 -12.28 9.26 -8.35
C ILE A 182 -12.15 10.72 -8.80
N LEU A 183 -12.73 11.07 -9.95
CA LEU A 183 -12.70 12.45 -10.49
C LEU A 183 -13.38 13.46 -9.57
N LEU A 184 -14.43 13.06 -8.84
CA LEU A 184 -15.06 13.89 -7.83
C LEU A 184 -14.15 14.05 -6.58
N ALA A 185 -13.49 12.98 -6.15
CA ALA A 185 -12.61 12.98 -4.99
C ALA A 185 -11.35 13.85 -5.20
N LEU A 186 -10.84 13.97 -6.43
CA LEU A 186 -9.76 14.92 -6.78
C LEU A 186 -10.09 16.38 -6.43
N LYS A 187 -11.38 16.73 -6.40
CA LYS A 187 -11.88 18.08 -6.07
C LYS A 187 -12.11 18.27 -4.58
N SER A 188 -11.83 17.27 -3.75
CA SER A 188 -12.01 17.35 -2.31
C SER A 188 -11.09 18.40 -1.67
N GLY A 189 -11.58 19.07 -0.64
CA GLY A 189 -10.77 19.90 0.24
C GLY A 189 -9.98 19.08 1.27
N ASP A 190 -10.30 17.80 1.43
CA ASP A 190 -9.56 16.87 2.29
C ASP A 190 -8.29 16.38 1.58
N PRO A 191 -7.09 16.67 2.11
CA PRO A 191 -5.82 16.25 1.51
C PRO A 191 -5.69 14.74 1.35
N GLU A 192 -6.18 13.96 2.31
CA GLU A 192 -6.04 12.50 2.30
C GLU A 192 -6.94 11.89 1.22
N MET A 193 -8.18 12.38 1.12
CA MET A 193 -9.10 12.00 0.04
C MET A 193 -8.50 12.30 -1.34
N LYS A 194 -7.87 13.47 -1.48
CA LYS A 194 -7.25 13.89 -2.74
C LYS A 194 -6.04 13.03 -3.07
N PHE A 195 -5.19 12.72 -2.09
CA PHE A 195 -4.05 11.84 -2.25
C PHE A 195 -4.45 10.46 -2.77
N GLN A 196 -5.45 9.82 -2.15
CA GLN A 196 -5.96 8.52 -2.63
C GLN A 196 -6.55 8.61 -4.05
N ALA A 197 -7.25 9.70 -4.36
CA ALA A 197 -7.83 9.90 -5.69
C ALA A 197 -6.78 10.10 -6.79
N VAL A 198 -5.65 10.76 -6.49
CA VAL A 198 -4.52 10.91 -7.43
C VAL A 198 -3.92 9.54 -7.76
N ILE A 199 -3.65 8.72 -6.74
CA ILE A 199 -3.14 7.35 -6.95
C ILE A 199 -4.12 6.53 -7.77
N ALA A 200 -5.41 6.55 -7.42
CA ALA A 200 -6.43 5.80 -8.15
C ALA A 200 -6.57 6.26 -9.62
N ALA A 201 -6.43 7.56 -9.88
CA ALA A 201 -6.46 8.10 -11.24
C ALA A 201 -5.24 7.64 -12.06
N GLY A 202 -4.05 7.61 -11.45
CA GLY A 202 -2.82 7.09 -12.06
C GLY A 202 -2.94 5.60 -12.42
N ASN A 203 -3.31 4.76 -11.44
CA ASN A 203 -3.43 3.31 -11.60
C ASN A 203 -4.42 2.89 -12.72
N TRP A 204 -5.43 3.72 -12.99
CA TRP A 204 -6.42 3.46 -14.04
C TRP A 204 -6.26 4.35 -15.27
N GLU A 205 -5.16 5.09 -15.37
CA GLU A 205 -4.83 5.91 -16.53
C GLU A 205 -5.99 6.86 -16.91
N LEU A 206 -6.63 7.47 -15.91
CA LEU A 206 -7.83 8.27 -16.12
C LEU A 206 -7.50 9.60 -16.79
N ASP A 207 -7.61 9.64 -18.12
CA ASP A 207 -7.33 10.83 -18.94
C ASP A 207 -8.04 12.10 -18.46
N ALA A 208 -9.29 11.97 -18.00
CA ALA A 208 -10.08 13.09 -17.47
C ALA A 208 -9.51 13.72 -16.18
N ALA A 209 -8.59 13.04 -15.49
CA ALA A 209 -7.91 13.57 -14.32
C ALA A 209 -6.73 14.50 -14.68
N TRP A 210 -6.25 14.48 -15.92
CA TRP A 210 -5.03 15.15 -16.37
C TRP A 210 -4.93 16.60 -15.90
N SER A 211 -5.92 17.44 -16.23
CA SER A 211 -5.89 18.86 -15.84
C SER A 211 -5.88 19.09 -14.34
N SER A 212 -6.49 18.19 -13.56
CA SER A 212 -6.50 18.30 -12.09
C SER A 212 -5.13 17.96 -11.50
N ILE A 213 -4.44 16.97 -12.08
CA ILE A 213 -3.11 16.55 -11.63
C ILE A 213 -2.05 17.58 -12.03
N ILE A 214 -2.14 18.15 -13.24
CA ILE A 214 -1.27 19.27 -13.66
C ILE A 214 -1.42 20.47 -12.72
N ALA A 215 -2.63 20.78 -12.26
CA ALA A 215 -2.83 21.84 -11.28
C ALA A 215 -2.12 21.56 -9.94
N LEU A 216 -1.99 20.30 -9.53
CA LEU A 216 -1.26 19.89 -8.33
C LEU A 216 0.26 20.03 -8.49
N LEU A 217 0.80 19.63 -9.64
CA LEU A 217 2.24 19.77 -9.95
C LEU A 217 2.67 21.25 -9.94
N ASN A 218 1.81 22.14 -10.42
CA ASN A 218 2.09 23.58 -10.49
C ASN A 218 1.81 24.34 -9.17
N ASP A 219 1.22 23.69 -8.17
CA ASP A 219 0.96 24.31 -6.88
C ASP A 219 2.21 24.18 -5.99
N ALA A 220 2.92 25.30 -5.81
CA ALA A 220 4.12 25.38 -4.96
C ALA A 220 3.85 25.07 -3.47
N HIS A 221 2.58 24.98 -3.05
CA HIS A 221 2.18 24.58 -1.71
C HIS A 221 1.68 23.14 -1.62
N SER A 222 1.74 22.37 -2.71
CA SER A 222 1.44 20.93 -2.69
C SER A 222 2.34 20.22 -1.68
N PRO A 223 1.78 19.49 -0.69
CA PRO A 223 2.58 18.67 0.20
C PRO A 223 3.37 17.63 -0.58
N LYS A 224 4.63 17.40 -0.21
CA LYS A 224 5.54 16.48 -0.91
C LYS A 224 4.91 15.11 -1.24
N PRO A 225 4.21 14.40 -0.33
CA PRO A 225 3.59 13.11 -0.68
C PRO A 225 2.56 13.22 -1.82
N LEU A 226 1.77 14.30 -1.82
CA LEU A 226 0.79 14.55 -2.89
C LEU A 226 1.47 14.91 -4.22
N LEU A 227 2.59 15.62 -4.16
CA LEU A 227 3.41 15.93 -5.32
C LEU A 227 4.01 14.66 -5.93
N LEU A 228 4.61 13.78 -5.13
CA LEU A 228 5.16 12.50 -5.58
C LEU A 228 4.07 11.62 -6.24
N ALA A 229 2.90 11.53 -5.62
CA ALA A 229 1.76 10.81 -6.21
C ALA A 229 1.31 11.42 -7.55
N ALA A 230 1.33 12.74 -7.67
CA ALA A 230 0.97 13.44 -8.92
C ALA A 230 2.00 13.21 -10.03
N ILE A 231 3.30 13.15 -9.70
CA ILE A 231 4.38 12.83 -10.64
C ILE A 231 4.18 11.42 -11.21
N GLY A 232 4.00 10.41 -10.35
CA GLY A 232 3.73 9.05 -10.81
C GLY A 232 2.46 8.97 -11.66
N ALA A 233 1.38 9.66 -11.26
CA ALA A 233 0.12 9.65 -11.98
C ALA A 233 0.22 10.25 -13.40
N VAL A 234 0.99 11.32 -13.63
CA VAL A 234 1.15 11.84 -15.00
C VAL A 234 1.94 10.88 -15.90
N GLY A 235 2.95 10.20 -15.34
CA GLY A 235 3.71 9.17 -16.06
C GLY A 235 2.82 8.01 -16.52
N SER A 236 1.86 7.59 -15.69
CA SER A 236 0.89 6.55 -16.06
C SER A 236 -0.18 7.04 -17.03
N ILE A 237 -0.80 8.21 -16.79
CA ILE A 237 -1.97 8.66 -17.56
C ILE A 237 -1.60 9.08 -18.99
N ARG A 238 -0.49 9.81 -19.16
CA ARG A 238 0.01 10.26 -20.46
C ARG A 238 1.53 10.22 -20.51
N PRO A 239 2.13 9.03 -20.68
CA PRO A 239 3.59 8.87 -20.64
C PRO A 239 4.32 9.74 -21.68
N ALA A 240 3.75 9.94 -22.87
CA ALA A 240 4.37 10.75 -23.93
C ALA A 240 4.44 12.25 -23.57
N GLU A 241 3.42 12.78 -22.89
CA GLU A 241 3.34 14.16 -22.44
C GLU A 241 3.98 14.41 -21.06
N ALA A 242 4.24 13.35 -20.29
CA ALA A 242 4.80 13.43 -18.94
C ALA A 242 6.13 14.20 -18.91
N ARG A 243 7.01 13.98 -19.91
CA ARG A 243 8.30 14.67 -20.02
C ARG A 243 8.17 16.19 -20.09
N GLU A 244 7.20 16.70 -20.83
CA GLU A 244 7.01 18.15 -20.99
C GLU A 244 6.58 18.80 -19.67
N VAL A 245 5.72 18.11 -18.91
CA VAL A 245 5.15 18.67 -17.67
C VAL A 245 6.02 18.46 -16.44
N LEU A 246 6.95 17.50 -16.48
CA LEU A 246 7.89 17.20 -15.38
C LEU A 246 9.25 17.89 -15.54
N VAL A 247 9.49 18.64 -16.62
CA VAL A 247 10.80 19.24 -16.93
C VAL A 247 11.38 20.08 -15.79
N ASP A 248 10.56 20.89 -15.12
CA ASP A 248 11.02 21.75 -14.03
C ASP A 248 11.28 20.97 -12.73
N LEU A 249 10.67 19.78 -12.58
CA LEU A 249 10.82 18.92 -11.41
C LEU A 249 12.00 17.94 -11.55
N ALA A 250 12.44 17.66 -12.78
CA ALA A 250 13.59 16.80 -13.05
C ALA A 250 14.90 17.36 -12.45
N ASP A 251 15.04 18.69 -12.39
CA ASP A 251 16.19 19.38 -11.81
C ASP A 251 16.01 19.72 -10.32
N SER A 252 15.07 19.06 -9.62
CA SER A 252 14.81 19.30 -8.20
C SER A 252 16.00 18.92 -7.32
N ASP A 253 16.32 19.78 -6.33
CA ASP A 253 17.32 19.47 -5.28
C ASP A 253 16.83 18.40 -4.27
N ASP A 254 15.53 18.06 -4.30
CA ASP A 254 14.96 16.98 -3.50
C ASP A 254 15.06 15.64 -4.24
N GLU A 255 15.87 14.74 -3.68
CA GLU A 255 16.20 13.43 -4.25
C GLU A 255 14.96 12.54 -4.51
N GLU A 256 13.99 12.52 -3.58
CA GLU A 256 12.76 11.73 -3.78
C GLU A 256 11.91 12.27 -4.93
N ILE A 257 11.92 13.60 -5.14
CA ILE A 257 11.20 14.22 -6.27
C ILE A 257 11.90 13.87 -7.58
N ALA A 258 13.22 13.97 -7.64
CA ALA A 258 13.99 13.62 -8.84
C ALA A 258 13.83 12.13 -9.20
N GLU A 259 13.94 11.23 -8.21
CA GLU A 259 13.74 9.80 -8.40
C GLU A 259 12.32 9.48 -8.91
N ALA A 260 11.28 10.09 -8.32
CA ALA A 260 9.91 9.91 -8.80
C ALA A 260 9.70 10.39 -10.24
N VAL A 261 10.41 11.44 -10.67
CA VAL A 261 10.37 11.91 -12.07
C VAL A 261 11.04 10.89 -12.99
N ASP A 262 12.21 10.39 -12.63
CA ASP A 262 12.92 9.38 -13.41
C ASP A 262 12.08 8.10 -13.56
N GLU A 263 11.45 7.63 -12.48
CA GLU A 263 10.52 6.49 -12.52
C GLU A 263 9.31 6.75 -13.44
N ALA A 264 8.71 7.93 -13.36
CA ALA A 264 7.55 8.30 -14.17
C ALA A 264 7.86 8.39 -15.68
N LEU A 265 9.12 8.66 -16.04
CA LEU A 265 9.55 8.80 -17.44
C LEU A 265 10.10 7.50 -18.04
N ALA A 266 10.51 6.53 -17.22
CA ALA A 266 11.11 5.27 -17.68
C ALA A 266 10.29 4.53 -18.76
N PRO A 267 8.94 4.42 -18.69
CA PRO A 267 8.17 3.75 -19.73
C PRO A 267 8.22 4.44 -21.09
N ALA A 268 8.22 5.78 -21.11
CA ALA A 268 8.29 6.56 -22.34
C ALA A 268 9.67 6.42 -23.02
N ASP A 269 10.73 6.33 -22.22
CA ASP A 269 12.10 6.19 -22.71
C ASP A 269 12.32 4.83 -23.37
N ILE A 270 11.82 3.75 -22.76
CA ILE A 270 11.85 2.41 -23.36
C ILE A 270 11.15 2.39 -24.72
N ALA A 271 9.95 2.98 -24.83
CA ALA A 271 9.23 3.04 -26.10
C ALA A 271 9.99 3.83 -27.17
N SER A 272 10.66 4.93 -26.79
CA SER A 272 11.47 5.72 -27.72
C SER A 272 12.74 5.00 -28.18
N ASP A 273 13.37 4.20 -27.31
CA ASP A 273 14.55 3.41 -27.65
C ASP A 273 14.20 2.23 -28.57
N GLU A 274 13.04 1.60 -28.37
CA GLU A 274 12.53 0.56 -29.27
C GLU A 274 12.20 1.11 -30.68
N GLU A 275 11.58 2.29 -30.77
CA GLU A 275 11.29 2.94 -32.06
C GLU A 275 12.58 3.34 -32.83
N ASN A 276 13.65 3.70 -32.12
CA ASN A 276 14.95 4.04 -32.73
C ASN A 276 15.82 2.82 -33.06
N GLY A 277 15.56 1.66 -32.46
CA GLY A 277 16.31 0.41 -32.67
C GLY A 277 15.96 -0.35 -33.96
N ASP A 278 14.82 -0.05 -34.57
CA ASP A 278 14.33 -0.70 -35.79
C ASP A 278 14.87 -0.05 -37.10
N GLU A 279 15.64 1.05 -37.02
CA GLU A 279 16.25 1.70 -38.18
C GLU A 279 17.64 1.13 -38.58
N GLU A 280 18.21 0.18 -37.83
CA GLU A 280 19.47 -0.52 -38.18
C GLU A 280 19.26 -1.93 -38.76
N GLN A 281 18.26 -2.11 -39.63
CA GLN A 281 18.20 -3.31 -40.46
C GLN A 281 17.96 -2.96 -41.95
N TRP A 282 18.98 -3.34 -42.74
CA TRP A 282 19.04 -3.42 -44.21
C TRP A 282 19.42 -2.15 -44.99
N VAL A 283 20.74 -1.88 -45.04
CA VAL A 283 21.36 -1.39 -46.28
C VAL A 283 22.39 -2.42 -46.73
N ASN A 284 22.08 -3.10 -47.85
CA ASN A 284 22.94 -4.04 -48.57
C ASN A 284 24.25 -3.41 -49.04
#